data_AF-A0A968X9A1-F1
#
_entry.id   AF-A0A968X9A1-F1
#
_cell.length_a   1.000
_cell.length_b   1.000
_cell.length_c   1.000
_cell.angle_alpha   90.00
_cell.angle_beta   90.00
_cell.angle_gamma   90.00
#
_symmetry.space_group_name_H-M   'P 1'
#
loop_
_entity.id
_entity.type
_entity.pdbx_description
1 polymer ?
#
loop_
_entity_poly.entity_id
_entity_poly.type
_entity_poly.pdbx_seq_one_letter_code
_entity_poly.pdbx_strand_id
1 'polypeptide(L)'
;MNLTPILQQEIEHFASSQGISLEQFIIQTLTEKITVLKQHIQPSANPVEGTLREQDGLLVFDTEPLDQIDFNAIIDQNRDRSWESLGL
;
A
#
# COMPACT_ATOMS: atom_id res chain seq x y z
N MET A 1 22.43 -5.39 24.92
CA MET A 1 21.34 -4.38 24.88
C MET A 1 20.56 -4.45 26.18
N ASN A 2 19.98 -3.35 26.67
CA ASN A 2 19.26 -3.33 27.94
C ASN A 2 17.74 -3.46 27.68
N LEU A 3 17.31 -4.68 27.32
CA LEU A 3 15.91 -5.01 27.05
C LEU A 3 15.32 -5.69 28.28
N THR A 4 13.99 -5.59 28.46
CA THR A 4 13.35 -6.38 29.50
C THR A 4 13.52 -7.88 29.18
N PRO A 5 13.63 -8.75 30.20
CA PRO A 5 13.84 -10.18 29.96
C PRO A 5 12.75 -10.82 29.07
N ILE A 6 11.51 -10.36 29.25
CA ILE A 6 10.35 -10.80 28.44
C ILE A 6 10.55 -10.43 26.97
N LEU A 7 10.89 -9.16 26.70
CA LEU A 7 11.09 -8.67 25.35
C LEU A 7 12.28 -9.37 24.67
N GLN A 8 13.34 -9.64 25.42
CA GLN A 8 14.49 -10.38 24.90
C GLN A 8 14.08 -11.80 24.48
N GLN A 9 13.32 -12.53 25.30
CA GLN A 9 12.84 -13.88 24.96
C GLN A 9 11.96 -13.89 23.72
N GLU A 10 11.04 -12.93 23.58
CA GLU A 10 10.20 -12.84 22.39
C GLU A 10 11.03 -12.55 21.14
N ILE A 11 11.98 -11.62 21.22
CA ILE A 11 12.87 -11.30 20.09
C ILE A 11 13.72 -12.52 19.72
N GLU A 12 14.27 -13.25 20.69
CA GLU A 12 15.04 -14.48 20.41
C GLU A 12 14.19 -15.54 19.73
N HIS A 13 12.93 -15.71 20.13
CA HIS A 13 11.99 -16.63 19.51
C HIS A 13 11.71 -16.27 18.04
N PHE A 14 11.41 -15.00 17.76
CA PHE A 14 11.16 -14.53 16.39
C PHE A 14 12.42 -14.50 15.51
N ALA A 15 13.58 -14.15 16.08
CA ALA A 15 14.84 -14.19 15.36
C ALA A 15 15.19 -15.63 14.97
N SER A 16 15.01 -16.59 15.89
CA SER A 16 15.25 -18.01 15.65
C SER A 16 14.33 -18.59 14.57
N SER A 17 13.05 -18.22 14.55
CA SER A 17 12.10 -18.69 13.53
C SER A 17 12.42 -18.15 12.13
N GLN A 18 13.15 -17.04 12.05
CA GLN A 18 13.62 -16.43 10.80
C GLN A 18 15.07 -16.81 10.45
N GLY A 19 15.75 -17.60 11.30
CA GLY A 19 17.14 -18.01 11.08
C GLY A 19 18.16 -16.88 11.18
N ILE A 20 17.83 -15.80 11.90
CA ILE A 20 18.69 -14.61 12.06
C ILE A 20 19.09 -14.40 13.52
N SER A 21 20.13 -13.58 13.76
CA SER A 21 20.51 -13.22 15.12
C SER A 21 19.54 -12.20 15.72
N LEU A 22 19.51 -12.13 17.06
CA LEU A 22 18.76 -11.11 17.79
C LEU A 22 19.10 -9.68 17.32
N GLU A 23 20.38 -9.39 17.08
CA GLU A 23 20.80 -8.06 16.59
C GLU A 23 20.28 -7.78 15.18
N GLN A 24 20.30 -8.78 14.29
CA GLN A 24 19.78 -8.64 12.93
C GLN A 24 18.27 -8.37 12.94
N PHE A 25 17.53 -9.12 13.76
CA PHE A 25 16.10 -8.92 13.93
C PHE A 25 15.78 -7.49 14.41
N ILE A 26 16.53 -7.00 15.40
CA ILE A 26 16.33 -5.64 15.94
C ILE A 26 16.63 -4.58 14.88
N ILE A 27 17.73 -4.72 14.14
CA ILE A 27 18.10 -3.77 13.08
C ILE A 27 17.03 -3.75 11.99
N GLN A 28 16.58 -4.92 11.54
CA GLN A 28 15.55 -5.03 10.51
C GLN A 28 14.24 -4.40 10.98
N THR A 29 13.77 -4.77 12.18
CA THR A 29 12.53 -4.25 12.76
C THR A 29 12.56 -2.73 12.91
N LEU A 30 13.68 -2.18 13.38
CA LEU A 30 13.85 -0.72 13.50
C LEU A 30 13.88 -0.05 12.13
N THR A 31 14.54 -0.64 11.15
CA THR A 31 14.59 -0.12 9.77
C THR A 31 13.21 -0.07 9.15
N GLU A 32 12.43 -1.14 9.28
CA GLU A 32 11.05 -1.21 8.81
C GLU A 32 10.18 -0.16 9.52
N LYS A 33 10.26 -0.07 10.86
CA LYS A 33 9.47 0.90 11.63
C LYS A 33 9.82 2.33 11.28
N ILE A 34 11.11 2.66 11.11
CA ILE A 34 11.56 4.00 10.68
C ILE A 34 11.07 4.31 9.28
N THR A 35 11.07 3.34 8.36
CA THR A 35 10.57 3.52 6.99
C THR A 35 9.09 3.88 6.98
N VAL A 36 8.28 3.13 7.73
CA VAL A 36 6.83 3.40 7.88
C VAL A 36 6.58 4.77 8.53
N LEU A 37 7.35 5.14 9.54
CA LEU A 37 7.24 6.45 10.19
C LEU A 37 7.64 7.58 9.24
N LYS A 38 8.69 7.41 8.42
CA LYS A 38 9.09 8.38 7.40
C LYS A 38 8.01 8.58 6.35
N GLN A 39 7.37 7.50 5.89
CA GLN A 39 6.24 7.57 4.97
C GLN A 39 5.05 8.34 5.56
N HIS A 40 4.81 8.26 6.87
CA HIS A 40 3.79 9.07 7.54
C HIS A 40 4.16 10.55 7.72
N ILE A 41 5.45 10.88 7.79
CA ILE A 41 5.93 12.24 8.07
C ILE A 41 6.14 13.05 6.77
N GLN A 42 6.38 12.39 5.64
CA GLN A 42 6.47 13.06 4.34
C GLN A 42 5.11 13.09 3.67
N PRO A 43 4.45 14.26 3.49
CA PRO A 43 3.43 14.38 2.48
C PRO A 43 4.08 14.02 1.14
N SER A 44 3.50 13.07 0.41
CA SER A 44 4.07 12.53 -0.80
C SER A 44 4.37 13.65 -1.82
N ALA A 45 5.65 13.95 -2.00
CA ALA A 45 6.12 14.47 -3.27
C ALA A 45 6.10 13.26 -4.22
N ASN A 46 4.98 13.07 -4.91
CA ASN A 46 4.68 11.96 -5.81
C ASN A 46 5.84 11.71 -6.84
N PRO A 47 5.99 10.48 -7.35
CA PRO A 47 5.19 10.14 -8.53
C PRO A 47 4.52 8.76 -8.43
N VAL A 48 3.24 8.79 -8.73
CA VAL A 48 2.43 7.78 -9.43
C VAL A 48 3.12 6.44 -9.77
N GLU A 49 2.84 5.42 -8.97
CA GLU A 49 2.74 4.03 -9.40
C GLU A 49 1.78 3.32 -8.42
N GLY A 50 0.52 3.16 -8.86
CA GLY A 50 -0.51 2.28 -8.29
C GLY A 50 -0.43 1.99 -6.80
N THR A 51 -0.49 3.02 -5.96
CA THR A 51 -0.41 2.83 -4.50
C THR A 51 -1.82 2.67 -3.94
N LEU A 52 -2.05 1.50 -3.33
CA LEU A 52 -3.28 1.21 -2.59
C LEU A 52 -3.10 1.68 -1.14
N ARG A 53 -3.97 2.56 -0.66
CA ARG A 53 -3.92 3.12 0.69
C ARG A 53 -5.30 3.15 1.34
N GLU A 54 -5.34 3.14 2.67
CA GLU A 54 -6.57 3.37 3.42
C GLU A 54 -6.73 4.86 3.71
N GLN A 55 -7.89 5.43 3.37
CA GLN A 55 -8.24 6.82 3.67
C GLN A 55 -9.69 6.89 4.14
N ASP A 56 -9.94 7.41 5.35
CA ASP A 56 -11.28 7.54 5.95
C ASP A 56 -12.08 6.22 6.00
N GLY A 57 -11.39 5.08 6.21
CA GLY A 57 -12.00 3.74 6.23
C GLY A 57 -12.31 3.18 4.83
N LEU A 58 -11.85 3.85 3.77
CA LEU A 58 -11.99 3.42 2.38
C LEU A 58 -10.63 3.00 1.81
N LEU A 59 -10.64 1.92 1.04
CA LEU A 59 -9.48 1.50 0.25
C LEU A 59 -9.41 2.37 -1.02
N VAL A 60 -8.39 3.22 -1.12
CA VAL A 60 -8.17 4.18 -2.21
C VAL A 60 -6.98 3.73 -3.05
N PHE A 61 -7.16 3.68 -4.36
CA PHE A 61 -6.10 3.37 -5.31
C PHE A 61 -5.70 4.66 -6.04
N ASP A 62 -4.50 5.16 -5.77
CA ASP A 62 -3.99 6.35 -6.46
C ASP A 62 -3.48 5.94 -7.84
N THR A 63 -4.00 6.61 -8.88
CA THR A 63 -3.65 6.36 -10.28
C THR A 63 -3.17 7.65 -10.95
N GLU A 64 -2.49 7.52 -12.09
CA GLU A 64 -2.28 8.65 -12.98
C GLU A 64 -3.64 9.31 -13.26
N PRO A 65 -3.73 10.65 -13.31
CA PRO A 65 -4.92 11.32 -13.81
C PRO A 65 -5.32 10.71 -15.15
N LEU A 66 -6.57 10.23 -15.24
CA LEU A 66 -7.10 9.61 -16.45
C LEU A 66 -7.52 10.66 -17.48
N ASP A 67 -6.74 11.73 -17.62
CA ASP A 67 -7.00 12.86 -18.52
C ASP A 67 -7.03 12.43 -20.00
N GLN A 68 -6.40 11.30 -20.29
CA GLN A 68 -6.40 10.64 -21.59
C GLN A 68 -7.65 9.80 -21.88
N ILE A 69 -8.52 9.60 -20.89
CA ILE A 69 -9.76 8.84 -21.02
C ILE A 69 -10.93 9.81 -21.12
N ASP A 70 -11.47 9.95 -22.33
CA ASP A 70 -12.74 10.65 -22.54
C ASP A 70 -13.90 9.71 -22.17
N PHE A 71 -14.32 9.77 -20.91
CA PHE A 71 -15.44 8.99 -20.41
C PHE A 71 -16.75 9.30 -21.15
N ASN A 72 -16.94 10.54 -21.64
CA ASN A 72 -18.15 10.89 -22.40
C ASN A 72 -18.14 10.16 -23.75
N ALA A 73 -17.00 10.14 -24.45
CA ALA A 73 -16.87 9.39 -25.69
C ALA A 73 -17.10 7.88 -25.50
N ILE A 74 -16.65 7.30 -24.38
CA ILE A 74 -16.90 5.90 -24.05
C ILE A 74 -18.39 5.67 -23.77
N ILE A 75 -19.04 6.53 -23.00
CA ILE A 75 -20.46 6.41 -22.69
C ILE A 75 -21.29 6.53 -23.96
N ASP A 76 -21.00 7.51 -24.83
CA ASP A 76 -21.70 7.71 -26.09
C ASP A 76 -21.54 6.49 -27.03
N GLN A 77 -20.33 5.95 -27.16
CA GLN A 77 -20.07 4.73 -27.93
C GLN A 77 -20.83 3.49 -27.40
N ASN A 78 -21.07 3.41 -26.09
CA ASN A 78 -21.82 2.29 -25.50
C ASN A 78 -23.33 2.53 -25.52
N ARG A 79 -23.76 3.79 -25.52
CA ARG A 79 -25.17 4.18 -25.64
C ARG A 79 -25.72 3.79 -27.01
N ASP A 80 -24.94 3.92 -28.08
CA ASP A 80 -25.34 3.49 -29.42
C ASP A 80 -25.43 1.95 -29.54
N ARG A 81 -24.61 1.20 -28.80
CA ARG A 81 -24.66 -0.29 -28.82
C ARG A 81 -25.84 -0.88 -28.03
N SER A 82 -26.46 -0.11 -27.14
CA SER A 82 -27.48 -0.65 -26.24
C SER A 82 -28.90 -0.66 -26.84
N TRP A 83 -29.15 0.01 -27.97
CA TRP A 83 -30.49 0.08 -28.58
C TRP A 83 -30.70 -0.87 -29.77
N GLU A 84 -29.64 -1.31 -30.46
CA GLU A 84 -29.77 -2.27 -31.59
C GLU A 84 -29.73 -3.75 -31.16
N SER A 85 -29.30 -4.05 -29.92
CA SER A 85 -29.29 -5.42 -29.37
C SER A 85 -30.48 -5.73 -28.45
N LEU A 86 -31.32 -4.73 -28.13
CA LEU A 86 -32.62 -4.91 -27.51
C LEU A 86 -33.67 -4.73 -28.60
N GLY A 87 -33.92 -5.79 -29.38
CA GLY A 87 -34.99 -5.80 -30.37
C GLY A 87 -36.35 -5.51 -29.74
N LEU A 88 -36.79 -4.25 -29.82
CA LEU A 88 -38.16 -3.80 -29.64
C LEU A 88 -38.71 -3.31 -30.99
#